data_AF-F6WAM1-F1
#
_entry.id   AF-F6WAM1-F1
#
_cell.length_a   1.000
_cell.length_b   1.000
_cell.length_c   1.000
_cell.angle_alpha   90.00
_cell.angle_beta   90.00
_cell.angle_gamma   90.00
#
_symmetry.space_group_name_H-M   'P 1'
#
loop_
_entity.id
_entity.type
_entity.pdbx_description
1 polymer ?
#
loop_
_entity_poly.entity_id
_entity_poly.type
_entity_poly.pdbx_seq_one_letter_code
_entity_poly.pdbx_strand_id
1 'polypeptide(L)'
;MSYNVQGLNHVKAGEYKAALKCFEQGSEEGLSKAQFNLALCHQLGKGTKVDMDKAVHYYKRAALQEHESAQYNLALILLEEDNKVKVAHGLHLLEKVALKGNVQAQSYLGSFLAQPGVHCNRKKAVHMFQMAANSGDALSTYHLAECYEHGLGDLKVNSSQAFQLYATAAQLGNTDAHFKMACMLYNGCEGVERNTQLAEEMLQETASKGHRLSALKLWEIKLERRRENEKKKLALLLADFRPYDSLSTLIVPEYKQPMRRNSHKFNNTTVSDTDGAPNTFHRVASCPTTLLHNIAKR
;
A
#
# COMPACT_ATOMS: atom_id res chain seq x y z
N MET A 1 -25.10 -35.57 -14.06
CA MET A 1 -24.18 -34.40 -13.98
C MET A 1 -23.87 -34.17 -12.51
N SER A 2 -22.62 -33.89 -12.13
CA SER A 2 -22.29 -33.56 -10.73
C SER A 2 -23.10 -32.33 -10.28
N TYR A 3 -23.70 -32.38 -9.09
CA TYR A 3 -24.47 -31.27 -8.50
C TYR A 3 -23.73 -29.93 -8.52
N ASN A 4 -22.40 -29.97 -8.44
CA ASN A 4 -21.55 -28.79 -8.56
C ASN A 4 -21.67 -28.10 -9.93
N VAL A 5 -21.74 -28.86 -11.03
CA VAL A 5 -21.87 -28.31 -12.39
C VAL A 5 -23.25 -27.68 -12.57
N GLN A 6 -24.30 -28.34 -12.07
CA GLN A 6 -25.66 -27.80 -12.09
C GLN A 6 -25.75 -26.48 -11.30
N GLY A 7 -25.19 -26.46 -10.09
CA GLY A 7 -25.13 -25.25 -9.27
C GLY A 7 -24.41 -24.10 -9.97
N LEU A 8 -23.27 -24.36 -10.63
CA LEU A 8 -22.54 -23.34 -11.39
C LEU A 8 -23.34 -22.82 -12.60
N ASN A 9 -24.14 -23.67 -13.25
CA ASN A 9 -25.02 -23.23 -14.34
C ASN A 9 -26.11 -22.28 -13.83
N HIS A 10 -26.71 -22.59 -12.68
CA HIS A 10 -27.66 -21.67 -12.02
C HIS A 10 -27.01 -20.36 -11.59
N VAL A 11 -25.76 -20.37 -11.10
CA VAL A 11 -25.00 -19.14 -10.81
C VAL A 11 -24.83 -18.27 -12.05
N LYS A 12 -24.49 -18.87 -13.20
CA LYS A 12 -24.38 -18.14 -14.48
C LYS A 12 -25.72 -17.56 -14.95
N ALA A 13 -26.82 -18.24 -14.66
CA ALA A 13 -28.18 -17.76 -14.95
C ALA A 13 -28.69 -16.73 -13.93
N GLY A 14 -27.95 -16.43 -12.85
CA GLY A 14 -28.38 -15.54 -11.77
C GLY A 14 -29.38 -16.17 -10.78
N GLU A 15 -29.62 -17.47 -10.89
CA GLU A 15 -30.59 -18.23 -10.11
C GLU A 15 -29.99 -18.74 -8.78
N TYR A 16 -29.53 -17.82 -7.93
CA TYR A 16 -28.72 -18.16 -6.77
C TYR A 16 -29.40 -19.08 -5.74
N LYS A 17 -30.73 -19.04 -5.60
CA LYS A 17 -31.46 -19.96 -4.71
C LYS A 17 -31.45 -21.40 -5.22
N ALA A 18 -31.52 -21.59 -6.54
CA ALA A 18 -31.41 -22.92 -7.15
C ALA A 18 -29.97 -23.44 -7.05
N ALA A 19 -29.00 -22.55 -7.31
CA ALA A 19 -27.58 -22.86 -7.12
C ALA A 19 -27.27 -23.33 -5.69
N LEU A 20 -27.77 -22.60 -4.68
CA LEU A 20 -27.59 -22.95 -3.26
C LEU A 20 -28.06 -24.39 -2.98
N LYS A 21 -29.27 -24.75 -3.43
CA LYS A 21 -29.82 -26.11 -3.25
C LYS A 21 -28.94 -27.18 -3.90
N CYS A 22 -28.45 -26.94 -5.12
CA CYS A 22 -27.52 -27.87 -5.77
C CYS A 22 -26.22 -28.01 -4.98
N PHE A 23 -25.67 -26.92 -4.43
CA PHE A 23 -24.46 -26.99 -3.62
C PHE A 23 -24.69 -27.66 -2.26
N GLU A 24 -25.86 -27.50 -1.64
CA GLU A 24 -26.27 -28.24 -0.44
C GLU A 24 -26.28 -29.74 -0.70
N GLN A 25 -26.97 -30.18 -1.76
CA GLN A 25 -27.01 -31.59 -2.17
C GLN A 25 -25.61 -32.15 -2.47
N GLY A 26 -24.80 -31.42 -3.25
CA GLY A 26 -23.43 -31.85 -3.53
C GLY A 26 -22.53 -31.87 -2.28
N SER A 27 -22.80 -31.00 -1.30
CA SER A 27 -22.09 -30.96 -0.02
C SER A 27 -22.44 -32.14 0.88
N GLU A 28 -23.70 -32.60 0.85
CA GLU A 28 -24.17 -33.82 1.52
C GLU A 28 -23.50 -35.07 0.95
N GLU A 29 -23.29 -35.11 -0.37
CA GLU A 29 -22.49 -36.16 -1.03
C GLU A 29 -20.98 -36.06 -0.76
N GLY A 30 -20.55 -35.09 0.05
CA GLY A 30 -19.16 -34.94 0.44
C GLY A 30 -18.28 -34.25 -0.61
N LEU A 31 -18.84 -33.71 -1.70
CA LEU A 31 -18.03 -33.11 -2.77
C LEU A 31 -17.37 -31.80 -2.31
N SER A 32 -16.03 -31.77 -2.25
CA SER A 32 -15.26 -30.61 -1.80
C SER A 32 -15.54 -29.33 -2.60
N LYS A 33 -15.74 -29.45 -3.92
CA LYS A 33 -16.11 -28.31 -4.79
C LYS A 33 -17.49 -27.73 -4.45
N ALA A 34 -18.47 -28.59 -4.13
CA ALA A 34 -19.80 -28.14 -3.74
C ALA A 34 -19.77 -27.48 -2.35
N GLN A 35 -19.02 -28.06 -1.40
CA GLN A 35 -18.78 -27.45 -0.08
C GLN A 35 -18.12 -26.07 -0.21
N PHE A 36 -17.11 -25.93 -1.08
CA PHE A 36 -16.48 -24.63 -1.35
C PHE A 36 -17.46 -23.60 -1.92
N ASN A 37 -18.28 -23.99 -2.89
CA ASN A 37 -19.26 -23.09 -3.49
C ASN A 37 -20.41 -22.74 -2.53
N LEU A 38 -20.81 -23.68 -1.67
CA LEU A 38 -21.77 -23.43 -0.60
C LEU A 38 -21.22 -22.42 0.41
N ALA A 39 -19.94 -22.56 0.77
CA ALA A 39 -19.25 -21.59 1.63
C ALA A 39 -19.26 -20.18 1.00
N LEU A 40 -18.97 -20.06 -0.30
CA LEU A 40 -19.04 -18.79 -1.04
C LEU A 40 -20.44 -18.18 -1.03
N CYS A 41 -21.50 -19.00 -1.21
CA CYS A 41 -22.88 -18.53 -1.13
C CYS A 41 -23.20 -17.91 0.24
N HIS A 42 -22.73 -18.52 1.33
CA HIS A 42 -22.90 -17.99 2.68
C HIS A 42 -22.02 -16.77 2.97
N GLN A 43 -20.78 -16.74 2.48
CA GLN A 43 -19.89 -15.59 2.64
C GLN A 43 -20.42 -14.34 1.93
N LEU A 44 -20.92 -14.52 0.69
CA LEU A 44 -21.38 -13.41 -0.16
C LEU A 44 -22.88 -13.11 -0.03
N GLY A 45 -23.64 -13.93 0.71
CA GLY A 45 -25.10 -13.84 0.76
C GLY A 45 -25.78 -14.07 -0.59
N LYS A 46 -25.23 -14.97 -1.42
CA LYS A 46 -25.78 -15.29 -2.75
C LYS A 46 -26.78 -16.43 -2.63
N GLY A 47 -28.07 -16.12 -2.78
CA GLY A 47 -29.15 -17.09 -2.62
C GLY A 47 -29.58 -17.35 -1.17
N THR A 48 -28.89 -16.71 -0.21
CA THR A 48 -29.12 -16.80 1.23
C THR A 48 -28.69 -15.50 1.91
N LYS A 49 -28.84 -15.36 3.23
CA LYS A 49 -28.25 -14.25 3.99
C LYS A 49 -26.76 -14.49 4.22
N VAL A 50 -25.98 -13.42 4.40
CA VAL A 50 -24.57 -13.55 4.79
C VAL A 50 -24.49 -14.27 6.14
N ASP A 51 -23.67 -15.31 6.19
CA ASP A 51 -23.46 -16.16 7.37
C ASP A 51 -22.01 -16.65 7.39
N MET A 52 -21.14 -15.92 8.09
CA MET A 52 -19.71 -16.22 8.12
C MET A 52 -19.40 -17.52 8.87
N ASP A 53 -20.20 -17.88 9.87
CA ASP A 53 -20.00 -19.13 10.62
C ASP A 53 -20.26 -20.35 9.75
N LYS A 54 -21.33 -20.32 8.93
CA LYS A 54 -21.58 -21.35 7.92
C LYS A 54 -20.52 -21.36 6.83
N ALA A 55 -20.07 -20.19 6.37
CA ALA A 55 -19.00 -20.12 5.39
C ALA A 55 -17.72 -20.80 5.91
N VAL A 56 -17.29 -20.47 7.14
CA VAL A 56 -16.15 -21.10 7.80
C VAL A 56 -16.35 -22.60 7.99
N HIS A 57 -17.55 -23.03 8.37
CA HIS A 57 -17.88 -24.45 8.51
C HIS A 57 -17.67 -25.23 7.21
N TYR A 58 -18.23 -24.75 6.10
CA TYR A 58 -18.10 -25.43 4.80
C TYR A 58 -16.70 -25.29 4.20
N TYR A 59 -16.01 -24.16 4.40
CA TYR A 59 -14.61 -24.03 4.02
C TYR A 59 -13.72 -25.02 4.76
N LYS A 60 -13.91 -25.22 6.07
CA LYS A 60 -13.19 -26.24 6.84
C LYS A 60 -13.42 -27.64 6.26
N ARG A 61 -14.67 -27.99 5.95
CA ARG A 61 -15.00 -29.30 5.35
C ARG A 61 -14.32 -29.51 3.99
N ALA A 62 -14.33 -28.51 3.12
CA ALA A 62 -13.64 -28.58 1.83
C ALA A 62 -12.11 -28.60 1.99
N ALA A 63 -11.57 -27.82 2.92
CA ALA A 63 -10.14 -27.73 3.21
C ALA A 63 -9.55 -29.05 3.77
N LEU A 64 -10.33 -29.80 4.56
CA LEU A 64 -9.98 -31.14 5.04
C LEU A 64 -9.82 -32.15 3.88
N GLN A 65 -10.50 -31.91 2.76
CA GLN A 65 -10.37 -32.69 1.53
C GLN A 65 -9.31 -32.11 0.58
N GLU A 66 -8.40 -31.30 1.10
CA GLU A 66 -7.34 -30.63 0.36
C GLU A 66 -7.79 -29.69 -0.78
N HIS A 67 -9.02 -29.17 -0.72
CA HIS A 67 -9.49 -28.20 -1.70
C HIS A 67 -8.75 -26.87 -1.56
N GLU A 68 -7.85 -26.59 -2.49
CA GLU A 68 -6.89 -25.48 -2.42
C GLU A 68 -7.56 -24.12 -2.22
N SER A 69 -8.58 -23.77 -3.03
CA SER A 69 -9.29 -22.49 -2.89
C SER A 69 -10.03 -22.36 -1.56
N ALA A 70 -10.43 -23.49 -0.96
CA ALA A 70 -11.07 -23.47 0.36
C ALA A 70 -10.05 -23.26 1.47
N GLN A 71 -8.87 -23.88 1.36
CA GLN A 71 -7.74 -23.65 2.26
C GLN A 71 -7.30 -22.18 2.20
N TYR A 72 -7.19 -21.62 0.99
CA TYR A 72 -6.85 -20.21 0.78
C TYR A 72 -7.88 -19.27 1.42
N ASN A 73 -9.17 -19.42 1.10
CA ASN A 73 -10.21 -18.55 1.66
C ASN A 73 -10.36 -18.71 3.18
N LEU A 74 -10.24 -19.93 3.70
CA LEU A 74 -10.25 -20.17 5.14
C LEU A 74 -9.05 -19.49 5.81
N ALA A 75 -7.86 -19.55 5.20
CA ALA A 75 -6.68 -18.89 5.72
C ALA A 75 -6.89 -17.38 5.80
N LEU A 76 -7.40 -16.74 4.75
CA LEU A 76 -7.69 -15.29 4.76
C LEU A 76 -8.64 -14.90 5.89
N ILE A 77 -9.74 -15.65 6.09
CA ILE A 77 -10.69 -15.38 7.17
C ILE A 77 -10.00 -15.50 8.54
N LEU A 78 -9.16 -16.52 8.75
CA LEU A 78 -8.45 -16.72 10.01
C LEU A 78 -7.37 -15.66 10.28
N LEU A 79 -6.82 -15.02 9.24
CA LEU A 79 -5.82 -13.96 9.35
C LEU A 79 -6.43 -12.60 9.69
N GLU A 80 -7.72 -12.39 9.41
CA GLU A 80 -8.47 -11.18 9.79
C GLU A 80 -8.90 -11.19 11.27
N GLU A 81 -8.89 -12.36 11.91
CA GLU A 81 -9.24 -12.49 13.32
C GLU A 81 -8.12 -11.99 14.26
N ASP A 82 -8.49 -11.35 15.37
CA ASP A 82 -7.53 -10.86 16.39
C ASP A 82 -6.98 -12.00 17.30
N ASN A 83 -7.37 -13.24 17.04
CA ASN A 83 -6.93 -14.39 17.83
C ASN A 83 -5.62 -14.97 17.28
N LYS A 84 -4.52 -14.77 18.02
CA LYS A 84 -3.17 -15.27 17.66
C LYS A 84 -3.11 -16.76 17.28
N VAL A 85 -3.90 -17.62 17.93
CA VAL A 85 -3.94 -19.06 17.62
C VAL A 85 -4.57 -19.30 16.26
N LYS A 86 -5.64 -18.57 15.95
CA LYS A 86 -6.31 -18.65 14.65
C LYS A 86 -5.44 -18.06 13.54
N VAL A 87 -4.78 -16.93 13.78
CA VAL A 87 -3.82 -16.33 12.83
C VAL A 87 -2.69 -17.31 12.51
N ALA A 88 -2.11 -17.96 13.53
CA ALA A 88 -1.06 -18.98 13.32
C ALA A 88 -1.57 -20.17 12.48
N HIS A 89 -2.80 -20.61 12.71
CA HIS A 89 -3.44 -21.65 11.89
C HIS A 89 -3.69 -21.17 10.45
N GLY A 90 -4.16 -19.93 10.26
CA GLY A 90 -4.33 -19.32 8.94
C GLY A 90 -3.02 -19.24 8.17
N LEU A 91 -1.93 -18.82 8.82
CA LEU A 91 -0.58 -18.81 8.23
C LEU A 91 -0.13 -20.20 7.79
N HIS A 92 -0.35 -21.22 8.61
CA HIS A 92 0.02 -22.59 8.28
C HIS A 92 -0.76 -23.10 7.05
N LEU A 93 -2.07 -22.84 6.98
CA LEU A 93 -2.88 -23.19 5.82
C LEU A 93 -2.41 -22.46 4.55
N LEU A 94 -2.12 -21.16 4.67
CA LEU A 94 -1.66 -20.35 3.55
C LEU A 94 -0.28 -20.81 3.06
N GLU A 95 0.63 -21.17 3.97
CA GLU A 95 1.94 -21.74 3.64
C GLU A 95 1.79 -23.07 2.88
N LYS A 96 0.89 -23.96 3.32
CA LYS A 96 0.60 -25.22 2.60
C LYS A 96 0.11 -24.95 1.17
N VAL A 97 -0.76 -23.95 0.96
CA VAL A 97 -1.28 -23.58 -0.35
C VAL A 97 -0.19 -22.92 -1.22
N ALA A 98 0.62 -22.03 -0.63
CA ALA A 98 1.73 -21.37 -1.31
C ALA A 98 2.77 -22.37 -1.83
N LEU A 99 3.09 -23.40 -1.03
CA LEU A 99 4.03 -24.47 -1.40
C LEU A 99 3.51 -25.36 -2.54
N LYS A 100 2.20 -25.43 -2.77
CA LYS A 100 1.60 -26.11 -3.93
C LYS A 100 1.74 -25.33 -5.25
N GLY A 101 2.33 -24.13 -5.22
CA GLY A 101 2.52 -23.28 -6.40
C GLY A 101 1.45 -22.21 -6.60
N ASN A 102 0.55 -22.02 -5.63
CA ASN A 102 -0.47 -20.98 -5.73
C ASN A 102 0.18 -19.59 -5.56
N VAL A 103 0.25 -18.85 -6.68
CA VAL A 103 0.90 -17.54 -6.77
C VAL A 103 0.23 -16.49 -5.87
N GLN A 104 -1.10 -16.50 -5.78
CA GLN A 104 -1.85 -15.57 -4.92
C GLN A 104 -1.51 -15.80 -3.44
N ALA A 105 -1.45 -17.06 -3.02
CA ALA A 105 -1.08 -17.43 -1.65
C ALA A 105 0.37 -17.06 -1.33
N GLN A 106 1.31 -17.31 -2.25
CA GLN A 106 2.70 -16.88 -2.11
C GLN A 106 2.80 -15.36 -1.94
N SER A 107 2.13 -14.60 -2.81
CA SER A 107 2.13 -13.13 -2.78
C SER A 107 1.55 -12.60 -1.47
N TYR A 108 0.38 -13.10 -1.07
CA TYR A 108 -0.28 -12.69 0.17
C TYR A 108 0.54 -13.05 1.41
N LEU A 109 1.08 -14.28 1.48
CA LEU A 109 1.91 -14.72 2.60
C LEU A 109 3.18 -13.88 2.69
N GLY A 110 3.81 -13.57 1.56
CA GLY A 110 4.95 -12.66 1.48
C GLY A 110 4.61 -11.30 2.09
N SER A 111 3.52 -10.67 1.63
CA SER A 111 3.09 -9.36 2.12
C SER A 111 2.71 -9.37 3.59
N PHE A 112 2.06 -10.42 4.08
CA PHE A 112 1.71 -10.54 5.50
C PHE A 112 2.96 -10.69 6.39
N LEU A 113 3.92 -11.52 6.00
CA LEU A 113 5.15 -11.76 6.76
C LEU A 113 6.14 -10.57 6.67
N ALA A 114 6.04 -9.74 5.63
CA ALA A 114 6.85 -8.53 5.48
C ALA A 114 6.42 -7.41 6.43
N GLN A 115 5.15 -7.37 6.83
CA GLN A 115 4.62 -6.34 7.73
C GLN A 115 5.24 -6.44 9.13
N PRO A 116 5.50 -5.30 9.79
CA PRO A 116 5.91 -5.30 11.19
C PRO A 116 4.84 -5.94 12.08
N GLY A 117 5.22 -6.89 12.93
CA GLY A 117 4.29 -7.58 13.81
C GLY A 117 4.85 -8.86 14.42
N VAL A 118 4.04 -9.52 15.25
CA VAL A 118 4.42 -10.77 15.94
C VAL A 118 4.75 -11.90 14.97
N HIS A 119 4.10 -11.90 13.81
CA HIS A 119 4.29 -12.90 12.76
C HIS A 119 5.30 -12.46 11.68
N CYS A 120 5.96 -11.32 11.85
CA CYS A 120 6.93 -10.81 10.88
C CYS A 120 8.06 -11.83 10.69
N ASN A 121 8.30 -12.19 9.44
CA ASN A 121 9.43 -13.04 9.05
C ASN A 121 9.92 -12.63 7.67
N ARG A 122 10.85 -11.66 7.64
CA ARG A 122 11.37 -11.09 6.39
C ARG A 122 12.07 -12.12 5.50
N LYS A 123 12.76 -13.11 6.08
CA LYS A 123 13.43 -14.18 5.31
C LYS A 123 12.42 -15.03 4.55
N LYS A 124 11.37 -15.48 5.25
CA LYS A 124 10.26 -16.21 4.61
C LYS A 124 9.51 -15.34 3.61
N ALA A 125 9.30 -14.06 3.91
CA ALA A 125 8.64 -13.14 2.99
C ALA A 125 9.39 -13.03 1.65
N VAL A 126 10.71 -12.80 1.69
CA VAL A 126 11.57 -12.78 0.50
C VAL A 126 11.47 -14.08 -0.29
N HIS A 127 11.52 -15.23 0.39
CA HIS A 127 11.38 -16.53 -0.27
C HIS A 127 10.03 -16.67 -1.00
N MET A 128 8.92 -16.27 -0.35
CA MET A 128 7.60 -16.30 -0.98
C MET A 128 7.50 -15.34 -2.17
N PHE A 129 8.03 -14.12 -2.05
CA PHE A 129 8.07 -13.17 -3.18
C PHE A 129 8.90 -13.69 -4.34
N GLN A 130 10.03 -14.37 -4.08
CA GLN A 130 10.84 -14.98 -5.14
C GLN A 130 10.08 -16.07 -5.89
N MET A 131 9.35 -16.94 -5.18
CA MET A 131 8.52 -17.98 -5.80
C MET A 131 7.42 -17.37 -6.69
N ALA A 132 6.73 -16.34 -6.19
CA ALA A 132 5.67 -15.66 -6.93
C ALA A 132 6.21 -14.84 -8.12
N ALA A 133 7.34 -14.16 -7.96
CA ALA A 133 8.02 -13.42 -9.02
C ALA A 133 8.48 -14.36 -10.15
N ASN A 134 9.03 -15.53 -9.81
CA ASN A 134 9.37 -16.56 -10.80
C ASN A 134 8.15 -17.07 -11.58
N SER A 135 6.96 -16.93 -11.01
CA SER A 135 5.68 -17.29 -11.64
C SER A 135 5.05 -16.13 -12.43
N GLY A 136 5.74 -14.99 -12.54
CA GLY A 136 5.28 -13.82 -13.30
C GLY A 136 4.37 -12.85 -12.53
N ASP A 137 4.32 -12.92 -11.19
CA ASP A 137 3.50 -12.00 -10.41
C ASP A 137 4.13 -10.61 -10.29
N ALA A 138 3.41 -9.60 -10.79
CA ALA A 138 3.90 -8.22 -10.86
C ALA A 138 4.05 -7.57 -9.47
N LEU A 139 3.16 -7.90 -8.52
CA LEU A 139 3.18 -7.33 -7.16
C LEU A 139 4.31 -7.92 -6.33
N SER A 140 4.51 -9.24 -6.39
CA SER A 140 5.60 -9.93 -5.70
C SER A 140 6.96 -9.54 -6.27
N THR A 141 7.07 -9.35 -7.58
CA THR A 141 8.30 -8.85 -8.20
C THR A 141 8.63 -7.43 -7.69
N TYR A 142 7.62 -6.57 -7.54
CA TYR A 142 7.77 -5.25 -6.93
C TYR A 142 8.23 -5.34 -5.46
N HIS A 143 7.60 -6.19 -4.65
CA HIS A 143 8.01 -6.35 -3.24
C HIS A 143 9.39 -7.00 -3.08
N LEU A 144 9.78 -7.89 -4.00
CA LEU A 144 11.14 -8.42 -4.06
C LEU A 144 12.16 -7.31 -4.36
N ALA A 145 11.82 -6.39 -5.27
CA ALA A 145 12.65 -5.21 -5.53
C ALA A 145 12.79 -4.32 -4.28
N GLU A 146 11.71 -4.07 -3.54
CA GLU A 146 11.76 -3.36 -2.26
C GLU A 146 12.66 -4.08 -1.23
N CYS A 147 12.67 -5.41 -1.24
CA CYS A 147 13.54 -6.19 -0.37
C CYS A 147 15.03 -6.01 -0.72
N TYR A 148 15.39 -5.92 -2.01
CA TYR A 148 16.77 -5.61 -2.44
C TYR A 148 17.15 -4.15 -2.19
N GLU A 149 16.23 -3.21 -2.35
CA GLU A 149 16.45 -1.79 -2.07
C GLU A 149 16.81 -1.56 -0.59
N HIS A 150 16.13 -2.26 0.33
CA HIS A 150 16.30 -2.07 1.78
C HIS A 150 17.14 -3.15 2.46
N GLY A 151 17.62 -4.17 1.73
CA GLY A 151 18.40 -5.28 2.29
C GLY A 151 17.60 -6.13 3.28
N LEU A 152 16.39 -6.54 2.91
CA LEU A 152 15.49 -7.30 3.79
C LEU A 152 15.72 -8.81 3.69
N GLY A 153 15.46 -9.54 4.78
CA GLY A 153 15.48 -11.01 4.76
C GLY A 153 16.84 -11.61 4.46
N ASP A 154 17.89 -11.07 5.07
CA ASP A 154 19.32 -11.38 4.85
C ASP A 154 19.88 -10.97 3.48
N LEU A 155 19.09 -10.31 2.64
CA LEU A 155 19.61 -9.75 1.40
C LEU A 155 20.53 -8.56 1.69
N LYS A 156 21.58 -8.43 0.87
CA LYS A 156 22.39 -7.22 0.83
C LYS A 156 21.65 -6.16 0.02
N VAL A 157 21.77 -4.90 0.45
CA VAL A 157 21.27 -3.75 -0.32
C VAL A 157 21.90 -3.79 -1.72
N ASN A 158 21.06 -3.77 -2.75
CA ASN A 158 21.49 -3.77 -4.14
C ASN A 158 20.51 -2.97 -5.00
N SER A 159 20.81 -1.68 -5.17
CA SER A 159 19.95 -0.76 -5.92
C SER A 159 19.89 -1.08 -7.42
N SER A 160 20.97 -1.63 -8.00
CA SER A 160 20.98 -2.04 -9.41
C SER A 160 20.04 -3.22 -9.66
N GLN A 161 20.08 -4.24 -8.79
CA GLN A 161 19.17 -5.38 -8.88
C GLN A 161 17.72 -4.98 -8.57
N ALA A 162 17.50 -4.12 -7.58
CA ALA A 162 16.17 -3.57 -7.31
C ALA A 162 15.61 -2.82 -8.53
N PHE A 163 16.42 -2.01 -9.20
CA PHE A 163 16.02 -1.29 -10.41
C PHE A 163 15.61 -2.23 -11.55
N GLN A 164 16.37 -3.31 -11.76
CA GLN A 164 16.02 -4.33 -12.76
C GLN A 164 14.70 -5.03 -12.43
N LEU A 165 14.47 -5.39 -11.16
CA LEU A 165 13.21 -6.00 -10.71
C LEU A 165 12.03 -5.03 -10.77
N TYR A 166 12.24 -3.74 -10.52
CA TYR A 166 11.21 -2.74 -10.75
C TYR A 166 10.90 -2.62 -12.25
N ALA A 167 11.90 -2.71 -13.13
CA ALA A 167 11.68 -2.70 -14.57
C ALA A 167 10.87 -3.92 -15.05
N THR A 168 11.13 -5.11 -14.51
CA THR A 168 10.33 -6.30 -14.85
C THR A 168 8.91 -6.19 -14.30
N ALA A 169 8.74 -5.74 -13.05
CA ALA A 169 7.40 -5.50 -12.47
C ALA A 169 6.61 -4.46 -13.27
N ALA A 170 7.27 -3.39 -13.73
CA ALA A 170 6.71 -2.38 -14.60
C ALA A 170 6.24 -2.96 -15.94
N GLN A 171 7.04 -3.80 -16.59
CA GLN A 171 6.65 -4.50 -17.82
C GLN A 171 5.44 -5.42 -17.62
N LEU A 172 5.29 -6.02 -16.43
CA LEU A 172 4.13 -6.82 -16.04
C LEU A 172 2.90 -5.96 -15.68
N GLY A 173 2.97 -4.63 -15.82
CA GLY A 173 1.86 -3.71 -15.62
C GLY A 173 1.80 -3.06 -14.23
N ASN A 174 2.80 -3.24 -13.37
CA ASN A 174 2.83 -2.59 -12.06
C ASN A 174 3.19 -1.09 -12.19
N THR A 175 2.22 -0.22 -11.86
CA THR A 175 2.41 1.25 -11.95
C THR A 175 3.23 1.81 -10.78
N ASP A 176 3.19 1.19 -9.61
CA ASP A 176 4.03 1.57 -8.46
C ASP A 176 5.51 1.31 -8.74
N ALA A 177 5.80 0.22 -9.47
CA ALA A 177 7.16 -0.09 -9.92
C ALA A 177 7.72 0.98 -10.86
N HIS A 178 6.92 1.44 -11.84
CA HIS A 178 7.32 2.55 -12.72
C HIS A 178 7.61 3.83 -11.93
N PHE A 179 6.78 4.15 -10.93
CA PHE A 179 7.00 5.29 -10.05
C PHE A 179 8.31 5.16 -9.26
N LYS A 180 8.58 3.99 -8.67
CA LYS A 180 9.83 3.71 -7.96
C LYS A 180 11.05 3.88 -8.86
N MET A 181 11.03 3.36 -10.07
CA MET A 181 12.11 3.57 -11.05
C MET A 181 12.35 5.04 -11.34
N ALA A 182 11.29 5.83 -11.50
CA ALA A 182 11.41 7.26 -11.72
C ALA A 182 12.06 7.97 -10.53
N CYS A 183 11.69 7.61 -9.30
CA CYS A 183 12.35 8.13 -8.11
C CYS A 183 13.83 7.75 -8.04
N MET A 184 14.19 6.50 -8.37
CA MET A 184 15.58 6.04 -8.39
C MET A 184 16.41 6.82 -9.42
N LEU A 185 15.89 7.02 -10.64
CA LEU A 185 16.55 7.82 -11.69
C LEU A 185 16.65 9.30 -11.32
N TYR A 186 15.64 9.86 -10.66
CA TYR A 186 15.64 11.28 -10.27
C TYR A 186 16.72 11.58 -9.22
N ASN A 187 16.85 10.72 -8.22
CA ASN A 187 17.81 10.86 -7.13
C ASN A 187 19.23 10.43 -7.57
N GLY A 188 19.32 9.39 -8.41
CA GLY A 188 20.53 8.62 -8.62
C GLY A 188 20.82 7.72 -7.41
N CYS A 189 21.25 6.49 -7.66
CA CYS A 189 21.68 5.57 -6.61
C CYS A 189 22.83 4.68 -7.11
N GLU A 190 23.45 3.92 -6.21
CA GLU A 190 24.57 3.04 -6.58
C GLU A 190 24.17 2.09 -7.71
N GLY A 191 24.87 2.17 -8.86
CA GLY A 191 24.57 1.37 -10.05
C GLY A 191 23.41 1.86 -10.93
N VAL A 192 22.78 3.00 -10.61
CA VAL A 192 21.77 3.65 -11.45
C VAL A 192 22.13 5.13 -11.61
N GLU A 193 22.54 5.50 -12.82
CA GLU A 193 22.91 6.88 -13.14
C GLU A 193 21.72 7.82 -13.01
N ARG A 194 21.96 9.00 -12.45
CA ARG A 194 20.94 10.02 -12.28
C ARG A 194 20.49 10.56 -13.64
N ASN A 195 19.21 10.42 -13.97
CA ASN A 195 18.59 10.99 -15.16
C ASN A 195 17.25 11.65 -14.81
N THR A 196 17.30 12.95 -14.55
CA THR A 196 16.13 13.74 -14.13
C THR A 196 15.12 13.93 -15.25
N GLN A 197 15.56 14.01 -16.51
CA GLN A 197 14.69 14.19 -17.66
C GLN A 197 13.84 12.93 -17.88
N LEU A 198 14.49 11.76 -17.98
CA LEU A 198 13.79 10.48 -18.13
C LEU A 198 12.86 10.22 -16.94
N ALA A 199 13.30 10.53 -15.72
CA ALA A 199 12.45 10.41 -14.54
C ALA A 199 11.18 11.26 -14.63
N GLU A 200 11.28 12.51 -15.07
CA GLU A 200 10.12 13.39 -15.25
C GLU A 200 9.17 12.91 -16.36
N GLU A 201 9.70 12.39 -17.46
CA GLU A 201 8.92 11.81 -18.56
C GLU A 201 8.12 10.59 -18.06
N MET A 202 8.76 9.67 -17.35
CA MET A 202 8.08 8.51 -16.75
C MET A 202 7.05 8.91 -15.70
N LEU A 203 7.32 9.94 -14.89
CA LEU A 203 6.35 10.47 -13.92
C LEU A 203 5.14 11.08 -14.61
N GLN A 204 5.32 11.77 -15.75
CA GLN A 204 4.22 12.30 -16.55
C GLN A 204 3.37 11.18 -17.15
N GLU A 205 4.00 10.14 -17.70
CA GLU A 205 3.30 8.98 -18.26
C GLU A 205 2.49 8.23 -17.19
N THR A 206 3.09 7.97 -16.03
CA THR A 206 2.39 7.29 -14.93
C THR A 206 1.29 8.16 -14.32
N ALA A 207 1.50 9.48 -14.20
CA ALA A 207 0.49 10.42 -13.74
C ALA A 207 -0.71 10.51 -14.70
N SER A 208 -0.49 10.45 -16.02
CA SER A 208 -1.58 10.46 -17.01
C SER A 208 -2.44 9.19 -16.95
N LYS A 209 -1.85 8.06 -16.50
CA LYS A 209 -2.56 6.82 -16.16
C LYS A 209 -3.30 6.87 -14.81
N GLY A 210 -3.31 8.01 -14.13
CA GLY A 210 -4.02 8.22 -12.86
C GLY A 210 -3.22 7.89 -11.59
N HIS A 211 -1.92 7.62 -11.71
CA HIS A 211 -1.08 7.33 -10.54
C HIS A 211 -0.82 8.59 -9.70
N ARG A 212 -1.44 8.65 -8.52
CA ARG A 212 -1.48 9.85 -7.67
C ARG A 212 -0.11 10.26 -7.14
N LEU A 213 0.72 9.30 -6.72
CA LEU A 213 2.05 9.61 -6.17
C LEU A 213 2.98 10.16 -7.26
N SER A 214 2.84 9.71 -8.51
CA SER A 214 3.59 10.28 -9.63
C SER A 214 3.20 11.73 -9.88
N ALA A 215 1.90 12.04 -9.88
CA ALA A 215 1.41 13.40 -10.05
C ALA A 215 1.90 14.33 -8.92
N LEU A 216 1.85 13.85 -7.67
CA LEU A 216 2.37 14.58 -6.51
C LEU A 216 3.88 14.83 -6.64
N LYS A 217 4.66 13.80 -6.99
CA LYS A 217 6.11 13.94 -7.15
C LYS A 217 6.47 14.91 -8.27
N LEU A 218 5.75 14.88 -9.38
CA LEU A 218 5.93 15.85 -10.47
C LEU A 218 5.62 17.28 -10.01
N TRP A 219 4.59 17.47 -9.18
CA TRP A 219 4.28 18.77 -8.58
C TRP A 219 5.40 19.25 -7.64
N GLU A 220 5.94 18.38 -6.78
CA GLU A 220 7.07 18.69 -5.91
C GLU A 220 8.29 19.15 -6.71
N ILE A 221 8.66 18.40 -7.75
CA ILE A 221 9.80 18.73 -8.63
C ILE A 221 9.62 20.12 -9.27
N LYS A 222 8.42 20.41 -9.78
CA LYS A 222 8.10 21.72 -10.39
C LYS A 222 8.16 22.86 -9.36
N LEU A 223 7.66 22.61 -8.15
CA LEU A 223 7.67 23.58 -7.05
C LEU A 223 9.10 23.89 -6.60
N GLU A 224 9.95 22.88 -6.44
CA GLU A 224 11.36 23.04 -6.10
C GLU A 224 12.11 23.83 -7.16
N ARG A 225 11.90 23.50 -8.45
CA ARG A 225 12.51 24.25 -9.56
C ARG A 225 12.11 25.73 -9.56
N ARG A 226 10.84 26.02 -9.26
CA ARG A 226 10.36 27.41 -9.14
C ARG A 226 11.05 28.15 -7.99
N ARG A 227 11.10 27.53 -6.81
CA ARG A 227 11.77 28.12 -5.62
C ARG A 227 13.25 28.37 -5.88
N GLU A 228 13.93 27.44 -6.53
CA GLU A 228 15.35 27.57 -6.87
C GLU A 228 15.59 28.71 -7.86
N ASN A 229 14.73 28.86 -8.86
CA ASN A 229 14.79 29.98 -9.80
C ASN A 229 14.52 31.33 -9.12
N GLU A 230 13.57 31.40 -8.19
CA GLU A 230 13.30 32.60 -7.39
C GLU A 230 14.50 32.95 -6.48
N LYS A 231 15.11 31.96 -5.82
CA LYS A 231 16.34 32.13 -5.04
C LYS A 231 17.50 32.66 -5.89
N LYS A 232 17.72 32.08 -7.09
CA LYS A 232 18.77 32.53 -8.01
C LYS A 232 18.56 33.97 -8.48
N LYS A 233 17.31 34.36 -8.77
CA LYS A 233 16.97 35.75 -9.12
C LYS A 233 17.24 36.71 -7.97
N LEU A 234 16.85 36.35 -6.75
CA LEU A 234 17.15 37.13 -5.53
C LEU A 234 18.65 37.25 -5.29
N ALA A 235 19.41 36.16 -5.45
CA ALA A 235 20.86 36.16 -5.30
C ALA A 235 21.54 37.08 -6.33
N LEU A 236 21.07 37.09 -7.58
CA LEU A 236 21.57 37.99 -8.62
C LEU A 236 21.31 39.47 -8.27
N LEU A 237 20.07 39.81 -7.83
CA LEU A 237 19.71 41.16 -7.41
C LEU A 237 20.54 41.65 -6.20
N LEU A 238 20.84 40.77 -5.25
CA LEU A 238 21.69 41.08 -4.10
C LEU A 238 23.16 41.23 -4.50
N ALA A 239 23.64 40.48 -5.50
CA ALA A 239 25.00 40.61 -6.02
C ALA A 239 25.21 41.92 -6.81
N ASP A 240 24.17 42.42 -7.49
CA ASP A 240 24.19 43.73 -8.16
C ASP A 240 24.13 44.92 -7.17
N PHE A 241 23.71 44.66 -5.93
CA PHE A 241 23.82 45.61 -4.82
C PHE A 241 25.30 45.74 -4.41
N ARG A 242 26.08 46.59 -5.09
CA ARG A 242 27.34 47.08 -4.54
C ARG A 242 27.02 47.85 -3.25
N PRO A 243 27.67 47.58 -2.11
CA PRO A 243 27.66 48.57 -1.03
C PRO A 243 28.21 49.87 -1.62
N TYR A 244 27.55 50.99 -1.34
CA TYR A 244 28.10 52.31 -1.63
C TYR A 244 29.42 52.44 -0.83
N ASP A 245 30.56 52.11 -1.45
CA ASP A 245 31.91 52.33 -0.91
C ASP A 245 32.33 53.82 -0.91
N SER A 246 31.35 54.73 -0.90
CA SER A 246 31.61 56.18 -0.89
C SER A 246 30.54 56.95 -0.12
N LEU A 247 30.41 56.66 1.18
CA LEU A 247 29.88 57.63 2.14
C LEU A 247 30.78 57.71 3.38
N SER A 248 32.05 58.09 3.15
CA SER A 248 32.94 58.62 4.19
C SER A 248 32.56 60.05 4.62
N THR A 249 31.50 60.64 4.11
CA THR A 249 31.01 61.95 4.57
C THR A 249 29.49 62.06 4.43
N LEU A 250 28.75 61.55 5.41
CA LEU A 250 27.43 62.08 5.70
C LEU A 250 27.27 62.11 7.23
N ILE A 251 27.47 63.32 7.74
CA ILE A 251 27.27 63.72 9.12
C ILE A 251 25.91 63.18 9.58
N VAL A 252 25.93 62.28 10.56
CA VAL A 252 24.74 61.88 11.30
C VAL A 252 24.40 63.04 12.24
N PRO A 253 23.26 63.74 12.10
CA PRO A 253 22.82 64.65 13.14
C PRO A 253 22.29 63.80 14.30
N GLU A 254 22.86 63.98 15.49
CA GLU A 254 22.37 63.39 16.74
C GLU A 254 20.86 63.67 16.91
N TYR A 255 20.03 62.65 16.68
CA TYR A 255 18.66 62.67 17.16
C TYR A 255 18.63 62.22 18.62
N LYS A 256 18.64 63.22 19.51
CA LYS A 256 18.24 63.05 20.92
C LYS A 256 16.83 62.47 20.97
N GLN A 257 16.67 61.27 21.52
CA GLN A 257 15.36 60.75 21.88
C GLN A 257 14.76 61.54 23.05
N PRO A 258 13.49 61.97 22.97
CA PRO A 258 12.74 62.30 24.16
C PRO A 258 12.00 61.06 24.67
N MET A 259 12.34 60.64 25.90
CA MET A 259 11.45 59.85 26.73
C MET A 259 10.08 60.52 26.85
N ARG A 260 9.00 59.79 26.51
CA ARG A 260 7.72 59.95 27.21
C ARG A 260 7.06 58.59 27.43
N ARG A 261 7.05 58.20 28.71
CA ARG A 261 6.05 57.32 29.30
C ARG A 261 4.65 57.87 28.97
N ASN A 262 3.73 57.00 28.57
CA ASN A 262 2.38 57.07 29.11
C ASN A 262 1.72 55.70 29.12
N SER A 263 1.35 55.33 30.33
CA SER A 263 0.56 54.20 30.75
C SER A 263 -0.89 54.30 30.26
N HIS A 264 -1.42 53.23 29.69
CA HIS A 264 -2.81 52.85 29.95
C HIS A 264 -2.92 51.33 30.08
N LYS A 265 -3.26 50.93 31.31
CA LYS A 265 -3.83 49.63 31.66
C LYS A 265 -5.19 49.49 30.98
N PHE A 266 -5.55 48.31 30.49
CA PHE A 266 -6.82 47.66 30.86
C PHE A 266 -6.71 46.13 30.67
N ASN A 267 -7.33 45.44 31.62
CA ASN A 267 -7.13 44.04 31.99
C ASN A 267 -7.88 43.03 31.11
N ASN A 268 -7.35 41.81 31.15
CA ASN A 268 -7.98 40.50 30.92
C ASN A 268 -9.46 40.39 31.36
N THR A 269 -10.23 39.61 30.60
CA THR A 269 -11.14 38.59 31.16
C THR A 269 -11.35 37.43 30.18
N THR A 270 -10.99 36.24 30.67
CA THR A 270 -11.42 34.89 30.29
C THR A 270 -12.94 34.72 30.34
N VAL A 271 -13.56 33.93 29.44
CA VAL A 271 -14.63 32.94 29.77
C VAL A 271 -14.65 31.82 28.71
N SER A 272 -14.85 30.62 29.23
CA SER A 272 -14.95 29.27 28.68
C SER A 272 -16.26 28.89 27.98
N ASP A 273 -16.17 27.83 27.15
CA ASP A 273 -17.11 26.73 26.86
C ASP A 273 -18.60 26.99 26.57
N THR A 274 -19.12 26.45 25.45
CA THR A 274 -19.89 25.18 25.40
C THR A 274 -20.63 24.98 24.07
N ASP A 275 -20.73 23.69 23.66
CA ASP A 275 -21.75 23.01 22.85
C ASP A 275 -22.01 23.43 21.39
N GLY A 276 -22.24 22.55 20.41
CA GLY A 276 -22.42 21.10 20.35
C GLY A 276 -23.15 20.76 19.05
N ALA A 277 -22.73 19.72 18.31
CA ALA A 277 -23.59 18.93 17.40
C ALA A 277 -22.83 17.72 16.81
N PRO A 278 -23.51 16.57 16.62
CA PRO A 278 -22.89 15.29 16.27
C PRO A 278 -22.89 15.06 14.76
N ASN A 279 -21.88 14.37 14.23
CA ASN A 279 -21.95 13.78 12.89
C ASN A 279 -21.45 12.34 12.90
N THR A 280 -22.42 11.43 12.95
CA THR A 280 -22.30 10.01 12.62
C THR A 280 -22.03 9.84 11.14
N PHE A 281 -20.87 9.30 10.77
CA PHE A 281 -20.67 8.69 9.46
C PHE A 281 -20.02 7.32 9.63
N HIS A 282 -20.80 6.29 9.30
CA HIS A 282 -20.34 4.93 9.05
C HIS A 282 -19.18 4.96 8.04
N ARG A 283 -18.01 4.44 8.42
CA ARG A 283 -16.95 4.07 7.48
C ARG A 283 -16.97 2.56 7.28
N VAL A 284 -17.43 2.19 6.10
CA VAL A 284 -17.19 0.92 5.42
C VAL A 284 -15.69 0.74 5.24
N ALA A 285 -15.19 -0.47 5.52
CA ALA A 285 -13.81 -0.87 5.35
C ALA A 285 -13.39 -0.74 3.87
N SER A 286 -12.36 0.07 3.64
CA SER A 286 -11.59 0.09 2.39
C SER A 286 -10.12 -0.13 2.74
N CYS A 287 -9.51 -1.13 2.10
CA CYS A 287 -8.12 -1.57 2.27
C CYS A 287 -7.12 -0.42 2.43
N PRO A 288 -6.13 -0.51 3.33
CA PRO A 288 -5.04 0.45 3.38
C PRO A 288 -3.96 0.12 2.35
N THR A 289 -4.04 0.73 1.17
CA THR A 289 -2.96 0.76 0.15
C THR A 289 -1.89 1.81 0.47
N THR A 290 -1.49 1.98 1.74
CA THR A 290 -0.41 2.92 2.07
C THR A 290 0.20 2.56 3.42
N LEU A 291 1.25 1.75 3.44
CA LEU A 291 1.96 1.48 4.69
C LEU A 291 3.44 1.11 4.53
N LEU A 292 4.21 1.94 3.82
CA LEU A 292 5.67 2.02 3.96
C LEU A 292 6.18 3.46 3.72
N HIS A 293 5.75 4.41 4.54
CA HIS A 293 6.36 5.76 4.57
C HIS A 293 6.69 6.31 5.97
N ASN A 294 6.66 5.46 7.01
CA ASN A 294 6.90 5.88 8.39
C ASN A 294 8.04 5.12 9.10
N ILE A 295 9.15 4.85 8.41
CA ILE A 295 10.36 4.34 9.06
C ILE A 295 11.58 5.13 8.58
N ALA A 296 11.70 6.35 9.09
CA ALA A 296 12.96 7.10 9.18
C ALA A 296 12.85 8.27 10.19
N LYS A 297 12.33 8.01 11.39
CA LYS A 297 12.52 8.86 12.58
C LYS A 297 12.49 8.02 13.85
N ARG A 298 13.63 7.44 14.19
CA ARG A 298 14.21 7.39 15.54
C ARG A 298 15.59 6.76 15.46
#